data_AF-A0A3N9N3G0-F1
#
_entry.id   AF-A0A3N9N3G0-F1
#
_cell.length_a   1.000
_cell.length_b   1.000
_cell.length_c   1.000
_cell.angle_alpha   90.00
_cell.angle_beta   90.00
_cell.angle_gamma   90.00
#
_symmetry.space_group_name_H-M   'P 1'
#
loop_
_entity.id
_entity.type
_entity.pdbx_description
1 polymer ?
#
loop_
_entity_poly.entity_id
_entity_poly.type
_entity_poly.pdbx_seq_one_letter_code
_entity_poly.pdbx_strand_id
1 'polypeptide(L)' 'KLPFRVNVTDALKPGANTLEIKVTNLWVNRLIGDQQPGVTNPITYTTQAFYRSDSPLLPSGFLGPVQLISKRNLSNN' A
#
# COMPACT_ATOMS: atom_id res chain seq x y z
N LYS A 1 0.53 10.71 -0.88
CA LYS A 1 1.10 11.85 -0.12
C LYS A 1 0.74 11.65 1.35
N LEU A 2 1.71 11.76 2.25
CA LEU A 2 1.46 11.65 3.70
C LEU A 2 0.84 12.95 4.25
N PRO A 3 0.07 12.89 5.34
CA PRO A 3 -0.30 11.68 6.08
C PRO A 3 -1.45 10.90 5.39
N PHE A 4 -1.40 9.56 5.42
CA PHE A 4 -2.50 8.71 4.96
C PHE A 4 -3.58 8.66 6.05
N ARG A 5 -4.62 9.49 5.91
CA ARG A 5 -5.73 9.60 6.86
C ARG A 5 -7.04 9.72 6.10
N VAL A 6 -8.09 9.12 6.65
CA VAL A 6 -9.46 9.24 6.16
C VAL A 6 -10.39 9.54 7.33
N ASN A 7 -11.33 10.46 7.14
CA ASN A 7 -12.37 10.71 8.14
C ASN A 7 -13.43 9.63 8.00
N VAL A 8 -13.68 8.92 9.10
CA VAL A 8 -14.67 7.82 9.17
C VAL A 8 -15.80 8.13 10.14
N THR A 9 -15.92 9.38 10.64
CA THR A 9 -16.87 9.76 11.69
C THR A 9 -18.30 9.31 11.38
N ASP A 10 -18.77 9.55 10.15
CA ASP A 10 -20.14 9.23 9.74
C ASP A 10 -20.33 7.76 9.33
N ALA A 11 -19.23 7.03 9.10
CA ALA A 11 -19.25 5.63 8.68
C ALA A 11 -19.17 4.65 9.88
N LEU A 12 -18.71 5.13 11.03
CA LEU A 12 -18.59 4.30 12.23
C LEU A 12 -19.94 4.08 12.91
N LYS A 13 -20.17 2.86 13.38
CA LYS A 13 -21.28 2.50 14.28
C LYS A 13 -20.77 2.04 15.64
N PRO A 14 -21.57 2.16 16.72
CA PRO A 14 -21.23 1.56 18.00
C PRO A 14 -20.96 0.06 17.89
N GLY A 15 -19.92 -0.42 18.56
CA GLY A 15 -19.51 -1.82 18.54
C GLY A 15 -18.56 -2.18 17.39
N ALA A 16 -18.68 -3.40 16.87
CA ALA A 16 -17.76 -3.93 15.87
C ALA A 16 -17.98 -3.29 14.49
N ASN A 17 -16.88 -2.91 13.85
CA ASN A 17 -16.84 -2.37 12.49
C ASN A 17 -15.86 -3.21 11.65
N THR A 18 -16.20 -3.46 10.39
CA THR A 18 -15.29 -4.08 9.42
C THR A 18 -14.56 -3.00 8.66
N LEU A 19 -13.23 -3.07 8.61
CA LEU A 19 -12.38 -2.17 7.84
C LEU A 19 -11.72 -2.95 6.70
N GLU A 20 -11.96 -2.53 5.47
CA GLU A 20 -11.29 -3.05 4.27
C GLU A 20 -10.40 -1.96 3.67
N ILE A 21 -9.14 -2.29 3.39
CA ILE A 21 -8.18 -1.38 2.78
C ILE A 21 -7.57 -2.06 1.55
N LYS A 22 -7.84 -1.50 0.37
CA LYS A 22 -7.20 -1.93 -0.88
C LYS A 22 -5.92 -1.13 -1.08
N VAL A 23 -4.79 -1.82 -1.13
CA VAL A 23 -3.47 -1.22 -1.33
C VAL A 23 -2.92 -1.64 -2.68
N THR A 24 -2.40 -0.67 -3.43
CA THR A 24 -1.71 -0.88 -4.70
C THR A 24 -0.26 -0.44 -4.57
N ASN A 25 0.66 -1.19 -5.18
CA ASN A 25 2.09 -0.88 -5.25
C ASN A 25 2.53 -0.63 -6.70
N LEU A 26 3.82 -0.32 -6.89
CA LEU A 26 4.43 -0.21 -8.21
C LEU A 26 4.88 -1.59 -8.73
N TRP A 27 5.02 -1.70 -10.06
CA TRP A 27 5.48 -2.92 -10.73
C TRP A 27 6.94 -3.29 -10.45
N VAL A 28 7.73 -2.44 -9.79
CA VAL A 28 9.18 -2.63 -9.59
C VAL A 28 9.53 -4.00 -9.03
N ASN A 29 8.88 -4.42 -7.93
CA ASN A 29 9.17 -5.72 -7.32
C ASN A 29 8.79 -6.89 -8.21
N ARG A 30 7.75 -6.75 -9.05
CA ARG A 30 7.35 -7.79 -10.01
C ARG A 30 8.33 -7.84 -11.19
N LEU A 31 8.77 -6.70 -11.70
CA LEU A 31 9.78 -6.61 -12.76
C LEU A 31 11.10 -7.26 -12.29
N ILE A 32 11.54 -6.98 -11.06
CA ILE A 32 12.72 -7.65 -10.44
C ILE A 32 12.47 -9.15 -10.28
N GLY A 33 11.26 -9.54 -9.85
CA GLY A 33 10.85 -10.93 -9.70
C GLY A 33 10.90 -11.71 -11.01
N ASP A 34 10.55 -11.09 -12.13
CA ASP A 34 10.60 -11.72 -13.45
C ASP A 34 12.03 -11.94 -13.96
N GLN A 35 13.02 -11.25 -13.40
CA GLN A 35 14.44 -11.45 -13.73
C GLN A 35 15.11 -12.56 -12.90
N GLN A 36 14.43 -13.14 -11.90
CA GLN A 36 15.03 -14.14 -11.02
C GLN A 36 15.41 -15.42 -11.79
N PRO A 37 16.54 -16.07 -11.43
CA PRO A 37 16.94 -17.32 -12.08
C PRO A 37 15.86 -18.39 -11.88
N GLY A 38 15.50 -19.10 -12.94
CA GLY A 38 14.49 -20.16 -12.93
C GLY A 38 13.05 -19.71 -13.22
N VAL A 39 12.80 -18.42 -13.43
CA VAL A 39 11.49 -17.96 -13.93
C VAL A 39 11.34 -18.32 -15.40
N THR A 40 10.38 -19.19 -15.71
CA THR A 40 10.09 -19.65 -17.08
C THR A 40 8.91 -18.93 -17.72
N ASN A 41 8.02 -18.35 -16.90
CA ASN A 41 6.81 -17.64 -17.32
C ASN A 41 6.74 -16.27 -16.64
N PRO A 42 7.42 -15.24 -17.18
CA PRO A 42 7.36 -13.89 -16.63
C PRO A 42 5.95 -13.30 -16.76
N ILE A 43 5.54 -12.47 -15.81
CA ILE A 43 4.21 -11.83 -15.81
C ILE A 43 4.23 -10.53 -16.63
N THR A 44 5.36 -9.86 -16.70
CA THR A 44 5.50 -8.52 -17.29
C THR A 44 6.29 -8.55 -18.59
N TYR A 45 6.02 -7.55 -19.45
CA TYR A 45 6.77 -7.28 -20.66
C TYR A 45 7.06 -5.79 -20.75
N THR A 46 8.33 -5.43 -20.93
CA THR A 46 8.79 -4.04 -21.15
C THR A 46 9.76 -4.00 -22.32
N THR A 47 9.79 -2.89 -23.06
CA THR A 47 10.68 -2.73 -24.22
C THR A 47 12.16 -2.66 -23.85
N GLN A 48 12.47 -2.30 -22.60
CA GLN A 48 13.82 -2.29 -22.03
C GLN A 48 13.78 -2.87 -20.60
N ALA A 49 14.83 -3.60 -20.23
CA ALA A 49 15.02 -4.13 -18.88
C ALA A 49 15.59 -3.03 -17.95
N PHE A 50 14.71 -2.36 -17.21
CA PHE A 50 15.10 -1.30 -16.27
C PHE A 50 15.62 -1.82 -14.92
N TYR A 51 15.30 -3.08 -14.58
CA TYR A 51 15.65 -3.71 -13.31
C TYR A 51 16.33 -5.05 -13.56
N ARG A 52 17.20 -5.44 -12.64
CA ARG A 52 17.94 -6.70 -12.64
C ARG A 52 17.52 -7.57 -11.46
N SER A 53 17.88 -8.85 -11.48
CA SER A 53 17.59 -9.79 -10.38
C SER A 53 18.19 -9.37 -9.03
N ASP A 54 19.28 -8.60 -9.05
CA ASP A 54 19.99 -8.07 -7.87
C ASP A 54 19.51 -6.68 -7.42
N SER A 55 18.56 -6.08 -8.14
CA SER A 55 18.04 -4.74 -7.79
C SER A 55 17.30 -4.78 -6.45
N PRO A 56 17.42 -3.73 -5.62
CA PRO A 56 16.76 -3.71 -4.32
C PRO A 56 15.24 -3.68 -4.48
N LEU A 57 14.56 -4.47 -3.66
CA LEU A 57 13.10 -4.42 -3.58
C LEU A 57 12.65 -3.11 -2.92
N LEU A 58 11.54 -2.57 -3.42
CA LEU A 58 10.88 -1.44 -2.79
C LEU A 58 9.95 -1.92 -1.67
N PRO A 59 9.81 -1.14 -0.58
CA PRO A 59 8.75 -1.37 0.40
C PRO A 59 7.38 -1.41 -0.30
N SER A 60 6.56 -2.41 0.02
CA SER A 60 5.24 -2.57 -0.61
C SER A 60 4.22 -3.17 0.36
N GLY A 61 2.95 -2.82 0.16
CA GLY A 61 1.85 -3.27 1.00
C GLY A 61 1.48 -2.27 2.09
N PHE A 62 0.75 -2.76 3.10
CA PHE A 62 0.22 -1.94 4.17
C PHE A 62 1.13 -1.99 5.40
N LEU A 63 2.07 -1.03 5.49
CA LEU A 63 3.17 -1.09 6.46
C LEU A 63 2.80 -0.67 7.89
N GLY A 64 1.67 0.01 8.07
CA GLY A 64 1.15 0.39 9.39
C GLY A 64 2.04 1.38 10.17
N PRO A 65 1.75 1.58 11.47
CA PRO A 65 0.58 1.08 12.21
C PRO A 65 -0.72 1.80 11.81
N VAL A 66 -1.87 1.18 12.07
CA VAL A 66 -3.19 1.82 11.92
C VAL A 66 -3.66 2.32 13.26
N GLN A 67 -4.14 3.57 13.30
CA GLN A 67 -4.65 4.19 14.51
C GLN A 67 -6.00 4.83 14.26
N LEU A 68 -6.94 4.59 15.16
CA LEU A 68 -8.18 5.37 15.24
C LEU A 68 -7.90 6.60 16.12
N ILE A 69 -8.09 7.79 15.56
CA ILE A 69 -7.81 9.06 16.26
C ILE A 69 -9.12 9.82 16.42
N SER A 70 -9.55 10.03 17.65
CA SER A 70 -10.66 10.94 17.96
C SER A 70 -10.15 12.37 18.05
N LYS A 71 -10.89 13.31 17.46
CA LYS A 71 -10.65 14.76 17.60
C LYS A 71 -11.89 15.39 18.20
N ARG A 72 -11.71 16.19 19.24
CA ARG A 72 -12.78 17.04 19.80
C ARG A 72 -12.74 18.39 19.09
N ASN A 73 -13.85 18.78 18.47
CA ASN A 73 -14.00 20.16 18.01
C ASN A 73 -14.41 20.99 19.21
N LEU A 74 -13.52 21.87 19.67
CA LEU A 74 -13.87 22.91 20.63
C LEU A 74 -14.39 24.09 19.80
N SER A 75 -15.70 24.28 19.77
CA SER A 75 -16.28 25.54 19.33
C SER A 75 -16.07 26.58 20.44
N ASN A 76 -15.26 27.60 20.15
CA ASN A 76 -15.24 28.80 20.98
C ASN A 76 -16.60 29.50 20.83
N ASN A 77 -17.29 29.73 21.95
CA ASN A 77 -18.34 30.74 22.05
C ASN A 77 -17.76 32.12 21.80
#